data_AF-A0A7G8IVP1-F1
#
_entry.id   AF-A0A7G8IVP1-F1
#
_cell.length_a   1.000
_cell.length_b   1.000
_cell.length_c   1.000
_cell.angle_alpha   90.00
_cell.angle_beta   90.00
_cell.angle_gamma   90.00
#
_symmetry.space_group_name_H-M   'P 1'
#
loop_
_entity.id
_entity.type
_entity.pdbx_description
1 polymer ?
#
loop_
_entity_poly.entity_id
_entity_poly.type
_entity_poly.pdbx_seq_one_letter_code
_entity_poly.pdbx_strand_id
1 'polypeptide(L)'
;MVGRLCLISMALATLIPVCGPAHSVEAENKIIQLCLAGFKTAMSQAGKVPPKGMGDFTCDCFLREMNKGNSIQWQSLLSTIESAQETCTQQAAERFKN
;
A
#
# COMPACT_ATOMS: atom_id res chain seq x y z
N MET A 1 1.42 10.00 -50.69
CA MET A 1 1.54 8.57 -51.03
C MET A 1 0.67 7.76 -50.10
N VAL A 2 -0.46 7.27 -50.63
CA VAL A 2 -1.24 6.17 -50.07
C VAL A 2 -0.34 4.93 -50.05
N GLY A 3 -0.24 4.26 -48.89
CA GLY A 3 0.67 3.15 -48.69
C GLY A 3 0.08 2.06 -47.80
N ARG A 4 -1.04 1.48 -48.26
CA ARG A 4 -1.58 0.16 -47.86
C ARG A 4 -2.07 0.00 -46.42
N LEU A 5 -3.36 0.35 -46.25
CA LEU A 5 -4.28 -0.41 -45.41
C LEU A 5 -4.12 -1.92 -45.71
N CYS A 6 -3.52 -2.68 -44.79
CA CYS A 6 -3.81 -4.11 -44.67
C CYS A 6 -4.99 -4.25 -43.70
N LEU A 7 -6.17 -4.16 -44.29
CA LEU A 7 -7.43 -4.64 -43.74
C LEU A 7 -7.33 -6.16 -43.56
N ILE A 8 -6.92 -6.65 -42.39
CA ILE A 8 -7.22 -8.03 -41.98
C ILE A 8 -7.63 -8.03 -40.49
N SER A 9 -8.93 -8.28 -40.31
CA SER A 9 -9.63 -8.74 -39.09
C SER A 9 -9.63 -7.88 -37.82
N MET A 10 -10.62 -6.99 -37.75
CA MET A 10 -11.40 -6.75 -36.53
C MET A 10 -12.06 -8.05 -36.07
N ALA A 11 -11.41 -8.87 -35.22
CA ALA A 11 -12.10 -9.97 -34.52
C ALA A 11 -11.35 -10.58 -33.31
N LEU A 12 -10.37 -9.90 -32.71
CA LEU A 12 -9.75 -10.37 -31.46
C LEU A 12 -10.03 -9.43 -30.28
N ALA A 13 -11.25 -8.93 -30.21
CA ALA A 13 -11.78 -8.26 -29.04
C ALA A 13 -12.59 -9.28 -28.24
N THR A 14 -11.95 -9.98 -27.30
CA THR A 14 -12.54 -10.61 -26.10
C THR A 14 -11.59 -11.70 -25.62
N LEU A 15 -10.64 -11.36 -24.74
CA LEU A 15 -10.12 -12.23 -23.68
C LEU A 15 -9.06 -11.39 -22.94
N ILE A 16 -9.46 -10.22 -22.41
CA ILE A 16 -8.66 -9.57 -21.38
C ILE A 16 -8.98 -10.37 -20.12
N PRO A 17 -8.05 -11.13 -19.54
CA PRO A 17 -8.30 -11.77 -18.27
C PRO A 17 -8.52 -10.65 -17.27
N VAL A 18 -9.72 -10.55 -16.71
CA VAL A 18 -9.96 -9.77 -15.50
C VAL A 18 -9.22 -10.52 -14.39
N CYS A 19 -7.93 -10.20 -14.24
CA CYS A 19 -7.19 -10.53 -13.04
C CYS A 19 -7.75 -9.64 -11.94
N GLY A 20 -8.60 -10.21 -11.09
CA GLY A 20 -9.01 -9.55 -9.85
C GLY A 20 -7.80 -9.28 -8.95
N PRO A 21 -7.92 -8.38 -7.97
CA PRO A 21 -6.84 -8.11 -7.02
C PRO A 21 -6.45 -9.42 -6.31
N ALA A 22 -5.20 -9.84 -6.49
CA ALA A 22 -4.64 -10.99 -5.81
C ALA A 22 -4.29 -10.61 -4.38
N HIS A 23 -5.09 -11.06 -3.41
CA HIS A 23 -4.79 -10.91 -1.99
C HIS A 23 -3.86 -12.05 -1.56
N SER A 24 -2.67 -11.70 -1.07
CA SER A 24 -1.68 -12.66 -0.57
C SER A 24 -1.31 -12.32 0.87
N VAL A 25 -1.64 -13.23 1.78
CA VAL A 25 -1.28 -13.15 3.21
C VAL A 25 0.23 -13.05 3.40
N GLU A 26 1.02 -13.72 2.54
CA GLU A 26 2.48 -13.62 2.59
C GLU A 26 2.96 -12.21 2.23
N ALA A 27 2.37 -11.59 1.21
CA ALA A 27 2.72 -10.22 0.81
C ALA A 27 2.37 -9.22 1.92
N GLU A 28 1.18 -9.33 2.51
CA GLU A 28 0.74 -8.52 3.64
C GLU A 28 1.69 -8.64 4.84
N ASN A 29 2.11 -9.85 5.18
CA ASN A 29 3.09 -10.08 6.24
C ASN A 29 4.44 -9.40 5.95
N LYS A 30 4.93 -9.45 4.71
CA LYS A 30 6.18 -8.76 4.31
C LYS A 30 6.04 -7.25 4.40
N ILE A 31 4.89 -6.69 4.02
CA ILE A 31 4.61 -5.24 4.15
C ILE A 31 4.62 -4.84 5.64
N ILE A 32 4.00 -5.63 6.52
CA ILE A 32 4.02 -5.37 7.97
C ILE A 32 5.45 -5.40 8.51
N GLN A 33 6.26 -6.40 8.14
CA GLN A 33 7.65 -6.48 8.59
C GLN A 33 8.48 -5.29 8.11
N LEU A 34 8.29 -4.86 6.86
CA LEU A 34 8.95 -3.67 6.32
C LEU A 34 8.53 -2.41 7.07
N CYS A 35 7.23 -2.24 7.33
CA CYS A 35 6.71 -1.14 8.14
C CYS A 35 7.34 -1.14 9.53
N LEU A 36 7.40 -2.29 10.21
CA LEU A 36 7.98 -2.40 11.55
C LEU A 36 9.46 -2.04 11.58
N ALA A 37 10.21 -2.45 10.55
CA ALA A 37 11.62 -2.05 10.41
C ALA A 37 11.76 -0.53 10.25
N GLY A 38 10.93 0.07 9.38
CA GLY A 38 10.88 1.53 9.19
C GLY A 38 10.51 2.28 10.47
N PHE A 39 9.48 1.82 11.18
CA PHE A 39 9.03 2.37 12.46
C PHE A 39 10.15 2.33 13.52
N LYS A 40 10.80 1.17 13.70
CA LYS A 40 11.91 1.02 14.66
C LYS A 40 13.06 1.96 14.31
N THR A 41 13.37 2.09 13.03
CA THR A 41 14.43 2.98 12.55
C THR A 41 14.07 4.44 12.80
N ALA A 42 12.83 4.86 12.54
CA ALA A 42 12.36 6.21 12.82
C ALA A 42 12.41 6.55 14.31
N MET A 43 11.96 5.63 15.18
CA MET A 43 12.03 5.82 16.63
C MET A 43 13.49 5.89 17.12
N SER A 44 14.36 5.03 16.60
CA SER A 44 15.80 5.08 16.92
C SER A 44 16.45 6.39 16.49
N GLN A 45 16.14 6.89 15.30
CA GLN A 45 16.62 8.18 14.81
C GLN A 45 16.11 9.35 15.68
N ALA A 46 14.89 9.24 16.18
CA ALA A 46 14.31 10.22 17.11
C ALA A 46 14.83 10.07 18.56
N GLY A 47 15.68 9.08 18.85
CA GLY A 47 16.16 8.79 20.21
C GLY A 47 15.05 8.34 21.16
N LYS A 48 13.95 7.77 20.64
CA LYS A 48 12.78 7.36 21.42
C LYS A 48 12.67 5.84 21.50
N VAL A 49 12.23 5.36 22.67
CA VAL A 49 11.80 3.97 22.84
C VAL A 49 10.27 3.94 22.76
N PRO A 50 9.67 3.31 21.73
CA PRO A 50 8.22 3.20 21.62
C PRO A 50 7.66 2.34 22.76
N PRO A 51 6.46 2.67 23.30
CA PRO A 51 5.75 1.76 24.19
C PRO A 51 5.42 0.44 23.50
N LYS A 52 5.28 -0.63 24.29
CA LYS A 52 5.01 -1.99 23.79
C LYS A 52 3.72 -1.99 22.95
N GLY A 53 3.78 -2.57 21.77
CA GLY A 53 2.65 -2.70 20.84
C GLY A 53 2.36 -1.46 19.98
N MET A 54 3.08 -0.34 20.15
CA MET A 54 2.87 0.84 19.32
C MET A 54 3.22 0.59 17.85
N GLY A 55 4.37 -0.04 17.59
CA GLY A 55 4.79 -0.36 16.22
C GLY A 55 3.84 -1.32 15.52
N ASP A 56 3.40 -2.38 16.22
CA ASP A 56 2.45 -3.35 15.68
C ASP A 56 1.12 -2.67 15.32
N PHE A 57 0.58 -1.86 16.23
CA PHE A 57 -0.64 -1.08 15.99
C PHE A 57 -0.49 -0.14 14.78
N THR A 58 0.61 0.61 14.70
CA THR A 58 0.85 1.54 13.59
C THR A 58 0.93 0.80 12.25
N CYS A 59 1.61 -0.34 12.20
CA CYS A 59 1.78 -1.10 10.97
C CYS A 59 0.54 -1.86 10.52
N ASP A 60 -0.25 -2.38 11.46
CA ASP A 60 -1.57 -2.94 11.17
C ASP A 60 -2.52 -1.86 10.64
N CYS A 61 -2.48 -0.67 11.24
CA CYS A 61 -3.22 0.47 10.74
C CYS A 61 -2.81 0.81 9.30
N PHE A 62 -1.51 0.91 9.02
CA PHE A 62 -1.00 1.26 7.70
C PHE A 62 -1.46 0.27 6.64
N LEU A 63 -1.35 -1.04 6.90
CA LEU A 63 -1.81 -2.06 5.97
C LEU A 63 -3.32 -1.96 5.71
N ARG A 64 -4.13 -1.68 6.74
CA ARG A 64 -5.57 -1.46 6.57
C ARG A 64 -5.86 -0.25 5.69
N GLU A 65 -5.19 0.88 5.89
CA GLU A 65 -5.40 2.07 5.05
C GLU A 65 -4.98 1.81 3.59
N MET A 66 -3.85 1.12 3.37
CA MET A 66 -3.42 0.71 2.04
C MET A 66 -4.45 -0.21 1.34
N ASN A 67 -5.08 -1.11 2.11
CA ASN A 67 -6.11 -2.02 1.60
C ASN A 67 -7.48 -1.35 1.38
N LYS A 68 -7.73 -0.16 1.95
CA LYS A 68 -8.94 0.64 1.66
C LYS A 68 -8.86 1.35 0.31
N GLY A 69 -7.66 1.61 -0.20
CA GLY A 69 -7.45 2.14 -1.53
C GLY A 69 -7.90 1.12 -2.57
N ASN A 70 -9.12 1.28 -3.11
CA ASN A 70 -9.66 0.43 -4.18
C ASN A 70 -8.59 0.16 -5.24
N SER A 71 -8.24 -1.12 -5.46
CA SER A 71 -7.42 -1.66 -6.55
C SER A 71 -6.47 -0.62 -7.15
N ILE A 72 -5.39 -0.36 -6.42
CA ILE A 72 -4.52 0.79 -6.60
C ILE A 72 -4.10 0.95 -8.07
N GLN A 73 -4.60 1.99 -8.72
CA GLN A 73 -3.96 2.52 -9.91
C GLN A 73 -2.64 3.16 -9.46
N TRP A 74 -1.51 2.77 -10.07
CA TRP A 74 -0.15 3.17 -9.68
C TRP A 74 0.03 4.69 -9.45
N GLN A 75 -0.78 5.50 -10.14
CA GLN A 75 -0.77 6.97 -10.06
C GLN A 75 -1.21 7.52 -8.68
N SER A 76 -2.01 6.77 -7.92
CA SER A 76 -2.50 7.16 -6.59
C SER A 76 -1.81 6.43 -5.44
N LEU A 77 -0.81 5.58 -5.72
CA LEU A 77 -0.12 4.81 -4.68
C LEU A 77 0.61 5.74 -3.70
N LEU A 78 1.31 6.76 -4.21
CA LEU A 78 2.10 7.66 -3.36
C LEU A 78 1.22 8.44 -2.38
N SER A 79 0.12 9.03 -2.85
CA SER A 79 -0.80 9.77 -1.98
C SER A 79 -1.51 8.87 -0.97
N THR A 80 -1.77 7.60 -1.33
CA THR A 80 -2.33 6.60 -0.40
C THR A 80 -1.33 6.28 0.72
N ILE A 81 -0.05 6.11 0.38
CA ILE A 81 1.01 5.86 1.38
C ILE A 81 1.14 7.06 2.34
N GLU A 82 1.18 8.28 1.81
CA GLU A 82 1.31 9.50 2.62
C GLU A 82 0.13 9.67 3.59
N SER A 83 -1.09 9.55 3.07
CA SER A 83 -2.31 9.66 3.90
C SER A 83 -2.42 8.54 4.94
N ALA A 84 -2.04 7.31 4.60
CA ALA A 84 -1.98 6.19 5.53
C ALA A 84 -0.96 6.44 6.64
N GLN A 85 0.23 6.93 6.29
CA GLN A 85 1.28 7.24 7.25
C GLN A 85 0.82 8.33 8.24
N GLU A 86 0.25 9.43 7.73
CA GLU A 86 -0.26 10.52 8.56
C GLU A 86 -1.35 10.03 9.52
N THR A 87 -2.38 9.38 8.96
CA THR A 87 -3.54 8.87 9.71
C THR A 87 -3.11 7.92 10.81
N CYS A 88 -2.28 6.93 10.49
CA CYS A 88 -1.88 5.91 11.45
C CYS A 88 -0.89 6.41 12.50
N THR A 89 -0.07 7.40 12.16
CA THR A 89 0.80 8.07 13.15
C THR A 89 -0.02 8.88 14.14
N GLN A 90 -1.03 9.63 13.67
CA GLN A 90 -1.95 10.37 14.53
C GLN A 90 -2.73 9.44 15.45
N GLN A 91 -3.34 8.37 14.91
CA GLN A 91 -4.06 7.38 15.72
C GLN A 91 -3.15 6.71 16.76
N ALA A 92 -1.91 6.39 16.40
CA ALA A 92 -0.95 5.81 17.35
C ALA A 92 -0.57 6.84 18.43
N ALA A 93 -0.33 8.09 18.08
CA ALA A 93 -0.06 9.14 19.05
C ALA A 93 -1.23 9.34 20.03
N GLU A 94 -2.48 9.30 19.55
CA GLU A 94 -3.66 9.40 20.40
C GLU A 94 -3.83 8.18 21.31
N ARG A 95 -3.66 6.98 20.76
CA ARG A 95 -3.85 5.72 21.51
C ARG A 95 -2.78 5.51 22.59
N PHE A 96 -1.56 5.96 22.35
CA PHE A 96 -0.41 5.77 23.23
C PHE A 96 0.02 7.07 23.93
N LYS A 97 -0.83 8.11 23.92
CA LYS A 97 -0.71 9.28 24.80
C LYS A 97 -0.88 8.80 26.25
N ASN A 98 0.23 8.67 26.96
CA ASN A 98 0.27 8.61 28.42
C ASN A 98 0.64 10.00 28.95
#